data_AF-A0A537APB4-F1
#
_entry.id   AF-A0A537APB4-F1
#
_cell.length_a   1.000
_cell.length_b   1.000
_cell.length_c   1.000
_cell.angle_alpha   90.00
_cell.angle_beta   90.00
_cell.angle_gamma   90.00
#
_symmetry.space_group_name_H-M   'P 1'
#
loop_
_entity.id
_entity.type
_entity.pdbx_description
1 polymer ?
#
loop_
_entity_poly.entity_id
_entity_poly.type
_entity_poly.pdbx_seq_one_letter_code
_entity_poly.pdbx_strand_id
1 'polypeptide(L)' 'MNLYFRLLITILKALRAPRVTPGDTVELALRVLPTDLDLNGHMNNGRYLTLVDLG' A
#
# COMPACT_ATOMS: atom_id res chain seq x y z
N MET A 1 6.15 -5.38 11.04
CA MET A 1 5.76 -4.09 11.65
C MET A 1 4.29 -3.79 11.34
N ASN A 2 3.50 -3.24 12.27
CA ASN A 2 2.08 -2.94 12.01
C ASN A 2 1.92 -1.82 10.97
N LEU A 3 0.98 -1.98 10.04
CA LEU A 3 0.75 -1.06 8.91
C LEU A 3 -0.08 0.18 9.26
N TYR A 4 -0.45 0.38 10.52
CA TYR A 4 -1.36 1.45 10.96
C TYR A 4 -0.92 2.84 10.49
N PHE A 5 0.38 3.13 10.50
CA PHE A 5 0.89 4.41 10.01
C PHE A 5 0.67 4.59 8.49
N ARG A 6 0.96 3.55 7.71
CA ARG A 6 0.68 3.58 6.26
C ARG A 6 -0.82 3.68 6.00
N LEU A 7 -1.66 2.99 6.79
CA LEU A 7 -3.11 3.05 6.67
C LEU A 7 -3.63 4.47 6.90
N LEU A 8 -3.14 5.14 7.94
CA LEU A 8 -3.49 6.54 8.20
C LEU A 8 -3.11 7.44 7.01
N ILE A 9 -1.90 7.27 6.45
CA ILE A 9 -1.47 8.03 5.27
C ILE A 9 -2.37 7.73 4.05
N THR A 10 -2.72 6.47 3.81
CA THR A 10 -3.63 6.08 2.73
C THR A 10 -4.97 6.77 2.88
N ILE A 11 -5.59 6.72 4.07
CA ILE A 11 -6.87 7.38 4.33
C ILE A 11 -6.76 8.88 4.03
N LEU A 12 -5.72 9.55 4.55
CA LEU A 12 -5.51 10.98 4.32
C LEU A 12 -5.29 11.32 2.84
N LYS A 13 -4.64 10.46 2.07
CA LYS A 13 -4.48 10.59 0.61
C LYS A 13 -5.79 10.37 -0.12
N ALA A 14 -6.55 9.34 0.24
CA ALA A 14 -7.83 9.00 -0.36
C ALA A 14 -8.85 10.14 -0.22
N LEU A 15 -8.84 10.86 0.91
CA LEU A 15 -9.68 12.04 1.12
C LEU A 15 -9.42 13.19 0.12
N ARG A 16 -8.25 13.20 -0.52
CA ARG A 16 -7.84 14.20 -1.53
C ARG A 16 -7.73 13.62 -2.94
N ALA A 17 -7.95 12.32 -3.10
CA ALA A 17 -7.81 11.64 -4.38
C ALA A 17 -8.99 11.99 -5.30
N PRO A 18 -8.78 12.07 -6.62
CA PRO A 18 -9.87 12.20 -7.57
C PRO A 18 -10.77 10.96 -7.53
N ARG A 19 -12.05 11.13 -7.88
CA ARG A 19 -12.97 10.00 -8.00
C ARG A 19 -12.56 9.12 -9.18
N VAL A 20 -12.58 7.81 -8.96
CA VAL A 20 -12.33 6.79 -9.98
C VAL A 20 -13.68 6.24 -10.43
N THR A 21 -13.86 6.04 -11.73
CA THR A 21 -15.07 5.46 -12.33
C THR A 21 -14.82 4.03 -12.80
N PRO A 22 -15.87 3.18 -12.91
CA PRO A 22 -15.71 1.83 -13.43
C PRO A 22 -15.14 1.84 -14.85
N GLY A 23 -14.05 1.10 -15.07
CA GLY A 23 -13.33 1.06 -16.35
C GLY A 23 -12.08 1.94 -16.38
N ASP A 24 -11.90 2.81 -15.39
CA ASP A 24 -10.65 3.56 -15.24
C ASP A 24 -9.50 2.65 -14.82
N THR A 25 -8.32 2.92 -15.38
CA THR A 25 -7.09 2.26 -14.95
C THR A 25 -6.47 3.05 -13.80
N VAL A 26 -6.12 2.35 -12.72
CA VAL A 26 -5.44 2.93 -11.56
C VAL A 26 -4.04 2.35 -11.46
N GLU A 27 -3.04 3.22 -11.40
CA GLU A 27 -1.65 2.84 -11.18
C GLU A 27 -1.22 3.21 -9.75
N LEU A 28 -0.67 2.24 -9.03
CA LEU A 28 -0.23 2.41 -7.64
C LEU A 28 1.29 2.24 -7.55
N ALA A 29 1.98 3.31 -7.16
CA ALA A 29 3.41 3.27 -6.88
C ALA A 29 3.65 2.95 -5.40
N LEU A 30 3.91 1.67 -5.10
CA LEU A 30 4.16 1.18 -3.73
C LEU A 30 5.67 1.07 -3.48
N ARG A 31 6.18 1.82 -2.50
CA ARG A 31 7.59 1.74 -2.08
C ARG A 31 7.78 0.73 -0.95
N VAL A 32 8.68 -0.23 -1.15
CA VAL A 32 9.13 -1.18 -0.12
C VAL A 32 10.05 -0.45 0.85
N LEU A 33 9.76 -0.57 2.15
CA LEU A 33 10.63 -0.05 3.21
C LEU A 33 11.34 -1.21 3.90
N PRO A 34 12.50 -0.98 4.55
CA PRO A 34 13.22 -2.03 5.28
C PRO A 34 12.36 -2.80 6.29
N THR A 35 11.34 -2.15 6.84
CA THR A 35 10.41 -2.71 7.82
C THR A 35 9.36 -3.66 7.24
N ASP A 36 9.29 -3.75 5.91
CA ASP A 36 8.39 -4.64 5.17
C ASP A 36 9.11 -5.92 4.70
N LEU A 37 10.42 -6.01 4.91
CA LEU A 37 11.22 -7.19 4.63
C LEU A 37 11.11 -8.19 5.79
N ASP A 38 11.09 -9.46 5.45
CA ASP A 38 11.24 -10.55 6.40
C ASP A 38 12.72 -10.77 6.77
N LEU A 39 12.98 -11.78 7.62
CA LEU A 39 14.33 -12.14 8.04
C LEU A 39 15.25 -12.58 6.87
N ASN A 40 14.66 -12.99 5.74
CA ASN A 40 15.42 -13.36 4.55
C ASN A 40 15.75 -12.14 3.69
N GLY A 41 15.38 -10.92 4.11
CA GLY A 41 15.62 -9.69 3.35
C GLY A 41 14.69 -9.54 2.14
N HIS A 42 13.64 -10.35 2.06
CA HIS A 42 12.67 -10.30 0.97
C HIS A 42 11.34 -9.79 1.49
N MET A 43 10.58 -9.19 0.59
CA MET A 43 9.21 -8.86 0.93
C MET A 43 8.40 -10.17 1.00
N ASN A 44 7.75 -10.40 2.13
CA ASN A 44 6.92 -11.58 2.33
C ASN A 44 5.72 -11.56 1.37
N ASN A 45 5.38 -12.71 0.77
CA ASN A 45 4.25 -12.90 -0.14
C ASN A 45 2.93 -12.30 0.38
N GLY A 46 2.60 -12.52 1.66
CA GLY A 46 1.38 -11.96 2.26
C GLY A 46 1.42 -10.44 2.35
N ARG A 47 2.61 -9.85 2.46
CA ARG A 47 2.80 -8.40 2.57
C ARG A 47 2.48 -7.67 1.27
N TYR A 48 2.60 -8.34 0.12
CA TYR A 48 2.26 -7.75 -1.19
C TYR A 48 0.77 -7.44 -1.27
N LEU A 49 -0.07 -8.43 -0.97
CA LEU A 49 -1.52 -8.26 -1.00
C LEU A 49 -1.96 -7.18 0.00
N THR A 50 -1.39 -7.17 1.20
CA THR A 50 -1.74 -6.15 2.20
C THR A 50 -1.32 -4.73 1.78
N LEU A 51 -0.22 -4.56 1.03
CA LEU A 51 0.16 -3.24 0.51
C LEU A 51 -0.70 -2.81 -0.68
N VAL A 52 -1.19 -3.75 -1.49
CA VAL A 52 -2.15 -3.47 -2.57
C VAL A 52 -3.50 -3.06 -2.00
N ASP A 53 -4.00 -3.73 -0.97
CA ASP A 53 -5.25 -3.34 -0.28
C ASP A 53 -5.15 -1.96 0.38
N LEU A 54 -3.93 -1.51 0.70
CA LEU A 54 -3.65 -0.20 1.28
C LEU A 54 -3.37 0.90 0.25
N GLY A 55 -3.18 0.57 -1.03
CA GLY A 55 -2.81 1.54 -2.07
C GLY A 55 -4.03 2.17 -2.69
#